data_AF-A0AAN7UYD7-F1
#
_entry.id   AF-A0AAN7UYD7-F1
#
_cell.length_a   1.000
_cell.length_b   1.000
_cell.length_c   1.000
_cell.angle_alpha   90.00
_cell.angle_beta   90.00
_cell.angle_gamma   90.00
#
_symmetry.space_group_name_H-M   'P 1'
#
loop_
_entity.id
_entity.type
_entity.pdbx_description
1 polymer ?
#
loop_
_entity_poly.entity_id
_entity_poly.type
_entity_poly.pdbx_seq_one_letter_code
_entity_poly.pdbx_strand_id
1 'polypeptide(L)'
;MTAVRISAGPFALSLVQFGSNIRKDLSVSSVFLVKDGEKILGTRLDEPSNTDDYLQFRKLYDERGTTTQLLADKATGFELSLISPRRNASWVFVVTHLNIGFEYPFGGGFGSTGYSGTAMGGEADNEPWQGPAFTEIMSFPKTSMLFSSNSIE
;
A
#
# COMPACT_ATOMS: atom_id res chain seq x y z
N MET A 1 4.05 -8.76 -0.42
CA MET A 1 4.11 -7.57 -1.29
C MET A 1 2.78 -6.85 -1.16
N THR A 2 2.80 -5.52 -1.16
CA THR A 2 1.60 -4.70 -1.27
C THR A 2 1.83 -3.65 -2.33
N ALA A 3 0.87 -3.45 -3.23
CA ALA A 3 0.89 -2.39 -4.22
C ALA A 3 -0.35 -1.50 -4.04
N VAL A 4 -0.18 -0.19 -4.17
CA VAL A 4 -1.27 0.79 -4.11
C VAL A 4 -1.08 1.79 -5.24
N ARG A 5 -2.15 2.03 -6.00
CA ARG A 5 -2.24 3.10 -7.00
C ARG A 5 -3.47 3.94 -6.72
N ILE A 6 -3.30 5.24 -6.72
CA ILE A 6 -4.38 6.22 -6.46
C ILE A 6 -4.36 7.27 -7.56
N SER A 7 -5.54 7.69 -7.98
CA SER A 7 -5.77 8.95 -8.68
C SER A 7 -6.88 9.69 -7.93
N ALA A 8 -6.61 10.84 -7.32
CA ALA A 8 -7.59 11.59 -6.54
C ALA A 8 -7.39 13.09 -6.76
N GLY A 9 -8.33 13.72 -7.49
CA GLY A 9 -8.20 15.12 -7.90
C GLY A 9 -6.88 15.37 -8.66
N PRO A 10 -6.05 16.35 -8.24
CA PRO A 10 -4.76 16.63 -8.88
C PRO A 10 -3.67 15.61 -8.52
N PHE A 11 -3.94 14.68 -7.60
CA PHE A 11 -2.93 13.75 -7.09
C PHE A 11 -2.94 12.42 -7.82
N ALA A 12 -1.73 11.89 -8.05
CA ALA A 12 -1.54 10.48 -8.31
C ALA A 12 -0.44 9.91 -7.40
N LEU A 13 -0.66 8.70 -6.88
CA LEU A 13 0.26 8.02 -5.98
C LEU A 13 0.50 6.60 -6.46
N SER A 14 1.76 6.16 -6.38
CA SER A 14 2.12 4.74 -6.50
C SER A 14 2.98 4.33 -5.31
N LEU A 15 2.58 3.27 -4.62
CA LEU A 15 3.36 2.59 -3.59
C LEU A 15 3.59 1.14 -4.03
N VAL A 16 4.80 0.66 -3.82
CA VAL A 16 5.06 -0.79 -3.76
C VAL A 16 5.88 -1.08 -2.51
N GLN A 17 5.46 -2.08 -1.74
CA GLN A 17 6.15 -2.58 -0.57
C GLN A 17 6.45 -4.07 -0.73
N PHE A 18 7.69 -4.47 -0.46
CA PHE A 18 8.12 -5.87 -0.50
C PHE A 18 8.71 -6.29 0.85
N GLY A 19 8.26 -7.44 1.36
CA GLY A 19 8.96 -8.15 2.42
C GLY A 19 10.02 -9.07 1.82
N SER A 20 11.21 -9.12 2.41
CA SER A 20 12.27 -10.03 1.98
C SER A 20 12.05 -11.42 2.55
N ASN A 21 12.16 -12.44 1.70
CA ASN A 21 12.20 -13.82 2.14
C ASN A 21 13.62 -14.30 2.49
N ILE A 22 14.63 -13.44 2.29
CA ILE A 22 16.04 -13.67 2.64
C ILE A 22 16.33 -13.04 4.01
N ARG A 23 15.95 -11.78 4.20
CA ARG A 23 16.07 -11.08 5.49
C ARG A 23 14.68 -10.94 6.11
N LYS A 24 14.36 -11.82 7.06
CA LYS A 24 13.00 -11.99 7.61
C LYS A 24 12.37 -10.69 8.16
N ASP A 25 13.19 -9.77 8.66
CA ASP A 25 12.74 -8.51 9.26
C ASP A 25 12.78 -7.32 8.28
N LEU A 26 13.16 -7.55 7.03
CA LEU A 26 13.24 -6.47 6.04
C LEU A 26 11.92 -6.34 5.28
N SER A 27 11.22 -5.23 5.53
CA SER A 27 10.24 -4.66 4.61
C SER A 27 10.85 -3.43 3.94
N VAL A 28 10.60 -3.25 2.64
CA VAL A 28 11.05 -2.07 1.89
C VAL A 28 9.88 -1.50 1.11
N SER A 29 9.51 -0.27 1.43
CA SER A 29 8.58 0.51 0.61
C SER A 29 9.32 1.35 -0.44
N SER A 30 8.58 1.71 -1.49
CA SER A 30 8.91 2.79 -2.40
C SER A 30 7.62 3.48 -2.77
N VAL A 31 7.46 4.73 -2.34
CA VAL A 31 6.29 5.55 -2.66
C VAL A 31 6.69 6.75 -3.50
N PHE A 32 5.79 7.12 -4.40
CA PHE A 32 5.92 8.27 -5.28
C PHE A 32 4.57 8.98 -5.35
N LEU A 33 4.58 10.28 -5.07
CA LEU A 33 3.41 11.15 -5.08
C LEU A 33 3.66 12.31 -6.04
N VAL A 34 2.71 12.51 -6.95
CA VAL A 34 2.65 13.64 -7.86
C VAL A 34 1.41 14.49 -7.60
N LYS A 35 1.53 15.78 -7.89
CA LYS A 35 0.42 16.72 -7.98
C LYS A 35 0.53 17.46 -9.31
N ASP A 36 -0.56 17.48 -10.08
CA ASP A 36 -0.60 18.14 -11.41
C ASP A 36 0.52 17.66 -12.36
N GLY A 37 0.89 16.39 -12.27
CA GLY A 37 1.96 15.77 -13.07
C GLY A 37 3.38 16.02 -12.54
N GLU A 38 3.56 16.87 -11.53
CA GLU A 38 4.86 17.15 -10.92
C GLU A 38 5.11 16.30 -9.69
N LYS A 39 6.33 15.77 -9.56
CA LYS A 39 6.74 15.03 -8.37
C LYS A 39 6.85 15.97 -7.18
N ILE A 40 6.04 15.71 -6.14
CA ILE A 40 6.09 16.46 -4.88
C ILE A 40 6.78 15.67 -3.75
N LEU A 41 6.67 14.34 -3.75
CA LEU A 41 7.33 13.48 -2.76
C LEU A 41 7.70 12.13 -3.35
N GLY A 42 8.87 11.60 -2.97
CA GLY A 42 9.20 10.20 -3.22
C GLY A 42 10.22 9.71 -2.22
N THR A 43 9.93 8.57 -1.58
CA THR A 43 10.77 8.04 -0.50
C THR A 43 10.69 6.51 -0.43
N ARG A 44 11.69 5.94 0.24
CA ARG A 44 11.78 4.52 0.61
C ARG A 44 11.86 4.34 2.13
N LEU A 45 11.77 5.45 2.88
CA LEU A 45 11.90 5.46 4.32
C LEU A 45 10.52 5.27 4.94
N ASP A 46 10.36 4.20 5.71
CA ASP A 46 9.12 3.89 6.45
C ASP A 46 9.17 4.40 7.90
N GLU A 47 10.35 4.83 8.36
CA GLU A 47 10.58 5.33 9.71
C GLU A 47 10.49 6.86 9.77
N PRO A 48 9.96 7.44 10.87
CA PRO A 48 9.94 8.88 11.05
C PRO A 48 11.34 9.51 10.94
N SER A 49 11.42 10.62 10.22
CA SER A 49 12.63 11.43 10.11
C SER A 49 12.31 12.90 10.32
N ASN A 50 13.26 13.63 10.90
CA ASN A 50 13.18 15.08 11.03
C ASN A 50 13.78 15.80 9.81
N THR A 51 14.45 15.07 8.91
CA THR A 51 15.21 15.64 7.80
C THR A 51 14.80 15.12 6.44
N ASP A 52 14.31 13.90 6.38
CA ASP A 52 14.04 13.19 5.14
C ASP A 52 12.55 12.91 4.98
N ASP A 53 12.09 12.90 3.74
CA ASP A 53 10.71 12.53 3.43
C ASP A 53 10.49 11.06 3.83
N TYR A 54 9.38 10.74 4.49
CA TYR A 54 9.07 9.38 4.94
C TYR A 54 7.59 9.04 4.75
N LEU A 55 7.31 7.74 4.75
CA LEU A 55 5.98 7.15 4.64
C LEU A 55 5.62 6.48 5.96
N GLN A 56 4.39 6.68 6.44
CA GLN A 56 3.76 5.78 7.38
C GLN A 56 2.63 5.06 6.66
N PHE A 57 2.78 3.74 6.54
CA PHE A 57 1.84 2.88 5.82
C PHE A 57 1.13 1.94 6.79
N ARG A 58 -0.21 1.96 6.77
CA ARG A 58 -1.03 1.17 7.69
C ARG A 58 -2.12 0.42 6.94
N LYS A 59 -2.32 -0.84 7.31
CA LYS A 59 -3.48 -1.64 6.89
C LYS A 59 -4.69 -1.33 7.76
N LEU A 60 -5.85 -1.23 7.13
CA LEU A 60 -7.12 -1.02 7.81
C LEU A 60 -7.91 -2.33 7.84
N TYR A 61 -8.64 -2.57 8.93
CA TYR A 61 -9.45 -3.77 9.17
C TYR A 61 -10.81 -3.37 9.75
N ASP A 62 -11.45 -2.37 9.14
CA ASP A 62 -12.77 -1.89 9.55
C ASP A 62 -13.88 -2.40 8.61
N GLU A 63 -15.14 -2.20 8.99
CA GLU A 63 -16.31 -2.67 8.25
C GLU A 63 -16.62 -1.83 6.98
N ARG A 64 -15.82 -0.79 6.67
CA ARG A 64 -16.12 0.12 5.54
C ARG A 64 -15.71 -0.45 4.19
N GLY A 65 -14.77 -1.40 4.16
CA GLY A 65 -14.26 -2.00 2.94
C GLY A 65 -14.52 -3.50 2.82
N THR A 66 -14.47 -4.00 1.60
CA THR A 66 -14.55 -5.44 1.31
C THR A 66 -13.21 -6.13 1.55
N THR A 67 -13.24 -7.43 1.78
CA THR A 67 -12.02 -8.23 1.91
C THR A 67 -12.20 -9.64 1.33
N THR A 68 -11.07 -10.31 1.12
CA THR A 68 -10.99 -11.69 0.64
C THR A 68 -11.65 -12.66 1.60
N GLN A 69 -12.24 -13.74 1.06
CA GLN A 69 -12.67 -14.89 1.87
C GLN A 69 -11.59 -15.98 1.92
N LEU A 70 -10.67 -16.03 0.94
CA LEU A 70 -9.70 -17.12 0.78
C LEU A 70 -8.36 -16.87 1.47
N LEU A 71 -7.86 -15.63 1.49
CA LEU A 71 -6.51 -15.34 1.97
C LEU A 71 -6.50 -14.95 3.46
N ALA A 72 -5.33 -15.11 4.10
CA ALA A 72 -5.16 -14.83 5.52
C ALA A 72 -5.19 -13.33 5.86
N ASP A 73 -4.69 -12.48 4.94
CA ASP A 73 -4.73 -11.04 5.12
C ASP A 73 -6.13 -10.50 4.81
N LYS A 74 -6.79 -9.96 5.83
CA LYS A 74 -8.18 -9.46 5.77
C LYS A 74 -8.27 -7.94 5.70
N ALA A 75 -7.21 -7.25 5.25
CA ALA A 75 -7.26 -5.80 5.15
C ALA A 75 -8.42 -5.35 4.24
N THR A 76 -9.15 -4.34 4.72
CA THR A 76 -10.30 -3.71 4.04
C THR A 76 -9.92 -2.40 3.37
N GLY A 77 -8.68 -1.96 3.56
CA GLY A 77 -8.16 -0.73 3.00
C GLY A 77 -6.76 -0.41 3.51
N PHE A 78 -6.30 0.80 3.19
CA PHE A 78 -5.00 1.31 3.64
C PHE A 78 -5.08 2.77 4.03
N GLU A 79 -4.17 3.18 4.89
CA GLU A 79 -3.86 4.58 5.16
C GLU A 79 -2.39 4.83 4.81
N LEU A 80 -2.15 5.88 4.04
CA LEU A 80 -0.84 6.33 3.61
C LEU A 80 -0.65 7.77 4.08
N SER A 81 0.23 7.96 5.06
CA SER A 81 0.66 9.28 5.50
C SER A 81 2.06 9.55 4.96
N LEU A 82 2.19 10.55 4.10
CA LEU A 82 3.47 10.96 3.51
C LEU A 82 3.88 12.29 4.14
N ILE A 83 5.07 12.34 4.71
CA ILE A 83 5.56 13.50 5.45
C ILE A 83 6.85 14.00 4.80
N SER A 84 6.96 15.31 4.62
CA SER A 84 8.15 16.00 4.11
C SER A 84 8.59 17.09 5.09
N PRO A 85 9.47 16.78 6.06
CA PRO A 85 9.94 17.75 7.05
C PRO A 85 10.56 19.00 6.40
N ARG A 86 11.33 18.84 5.33
CA ARG A 86 12.02 19.94 4.63
C ARG A 86 11.07 20.95 3.98
N ARG A 87 9.87 20.49 3.60
CA ARG A 87 8.83 21.34 3.00
C ARG A 87 7.78 21.77 4.03
N ASN A 88 7.90 21.30 5.28
CA ASN A 88 6.88 21.45 6.31
C ASN A 88 5.48 21.10 5.78
N ALA A 89 5.37 19.94 5.11
CA ALA A 89 4.17 19.50 4.43
C ALA A 89 3.90 18.02 4.66
N SER A 90 2.62 17.65 4.66
CA SER A 90 2.16 16.27 4.76
C SER A 90 0.92 16.02 3.90
N TRP A 91 0.77 14.77 3.48
CA TRP A 91 -0.35 14.30 2.69
C TRP A 91 -0.87 13.00 3.29
N VAL A 92 -2.19 12.85 3.32
CA VAL A 92 -2.84 11.65 3.85
C VAL A 92 -3.81 11.13 2.81
N PHE A 93 -3.74 9.83 2.55
CA PHE A 93 -4.68 9.12 1.69
C PHE A 93 -5.23 7.91 2.41
N VAL A 94 -6.55 7.79 2.44
CA VAL A 94 -7.26 6.61 2.92
C VAL A 94 -7.87 5.89 1.72
N VAL A 95 -7.49 4.63 1.54
CA VAL A 95 -8.01 3.74 0.51
C VAL A 95 -9.00 2.78 1.12
N THR A 96 -10.19 2.66 0.53
CA THR A 96 -11.21 1.68 0.90
C THR A 96 -11.38 0.68 -0.24
N HIS A 97 -11.21 -0.61 0.04
CA HIS A 97 -11.50 -1.66 -0.93
C HIS A 97 -13.01 -1.78 -1.14
N LEU A 98 -13.49 -1.74 -2.38
CA LEU A 98 -14.93 -1.83 -2.67
C LEU A 98 -15.29 -3.09 -3.44
N ASN A 99 -14.38 -3.62 -4.26
CA ASN A 99 -14.59 -4.86 -5.00
C ASN A 99 -13.31 -5.66 -5.13
N ILE A 100 -13.42 -6.98 -5.19
CA ILE A 100 -12.33 -7.89 -5.55
C ILE A 100 -12.28 -7.96 -7.08
N GLY A 101 -11.19 -7.47 -7.67
CA GLY A 101 -10.95 -7.53 -9.11
C GLY A 101 -10.40 -8.89 -9.55
N PHE A 102 -9.51 -9.48 -8.75
CA PHE A 102 -9.00 -10.83 -8.96
C PHE A 102 -8.51 -11.44 -7.65
N GLU A 103 -8.43 -12.77 -7.63
CA GLU A 103 -7.85 -13.53 -6.52
C GLU A 103 -7.16 -14.81 -7.04
N TYR A 104 -5.92 -15.01 -6.59
CA TYR A 104 -5.08 -16.16 -6.94
C TYR A 104 -4.63 -16.86 -5.65
N PRO A 105 -5.33 -17.90 -5.18
CA PRO A 105 -4.92 -18.64 -4.00
C PRO A 105 -3.72 -19.55 -4.31
N PHE A 106 -2.72 -19.54 -3.43
CA PHE A 106 -1.58 -20.47 -3.42
C PHE A 106 -1.74 -21.60 -2.40
N GLY A 107 -2.83 -21.60 -1.64
CA GLY A 107 -3.11 -22.55 -0.55
C GLY A 107 -2.65 -22.04 0.81
N GLY A 108 -3.24 -22.57 1.90
CA GLY A 108 -2.86 -22.22 3.28
C GLY A 108 -3.09 -20.75 3.66
N GLY A 109 -4.00 -20.04 2.97
CA GLY A 109 -4.24 -18.61 3.16
C GLY A 109 -3.23 -17.68 2.45
N PHE A 110 -2.29 -18.24 1.68
CA PHE A 110 -1.37 -17.48 0.83
C PHE A 110 -1.95 -17.28 -0.57
N GLY A 111 -1.52 -16.22 -1.26
CA GLY A 111 -2.07 -15.87 -2.57
C GLY A 111 -1.85 -14.42 -2.93
N SER A 112 -2.54 -13.97 -3.98
CA SER A 112 -2.69 -12.55 -4.29
C SER A 112 -4.16 -12.18 -4.44
N THR A 113 -4.58 -11.06 -3.85
CA THR A 113 -5.88 -10.45 -4.09
C THR A 113 -5.69 -9.02 -4.59
N GLY A 114 -6.29 -8.71 -5.73
CA GLY A 114 -6.36 -7.38 -6.29
C GLY A 114 -7.72 -6.76 -6.01
N TYR A 115 -7.75 -5.52 -5.52
CA TYR A 115 -8.95 -4.78 -5.21
C TYR A 115 -9.09 -3.55 -6.09
N SER A 116 -10.32 -3.28 -6.49
CA SER A 116 -10.75 -1.96 -6.95
C SER A 116 -11.39 -1.24 -5.78
N GLY A 117 -11.06 0.03 -5.60
CA GLY A 117 -11.53 0.81 -4.47
C GLY A 117 -11.60 2.30 -4.76
N THR A 118 -11.81 3.06 -3.71
CA THR A 118 -11.73 4.52 -3.73
C THR A 118 -10.61 4.97 -2.81
N ALA A 119 -10.00 6.10 -3.14
CA ALA A 119 -9.13 6.85 -2.26
C ALA A 119 -9.78 8.19 -1.92
N MET A 120 -9.60 8.62 -0.67
CA MET A 120 -9.91 9.96 -0.21
C MET A 120 -8.65 10.54 0.44
N GLY A 121 -8.18 11.69 -0.02
CA GLY A 121 -6.95 12.27 0.49
C GLY A 121 -6.44 13.50 -0.26
N GLY A 122 -5.30 14.00 0.18
CA GLY A 122 -4.70 15.24 -0.32
C GLY A 122 -3.70 15.79 0.69
N GLU A 123 -3.43 17.10 0.65
CA GLU A 123 -2.73 17.76 1.76
C GLU A 123 -3.50 17.57 3.08
N ALA A 124 -2.79 17.34 4.19
CA ALA A 124 -3.41 16.99 5.46
C ALA A 124 -4.36 18.05 6.04
N ASP A 125 -4.13 19.33 5.75
CA ASP A 125 -4.91 20.47 6.26
C ASP A 125 -5.96 21.00 5.27
N ASN A 126 -6.13 20.34 4.13
CA ASN A 126 -7.07 20.75 3.08
C ASN A 126 -8.28 19.80 2.99
N GLU A 127 -9.32 20.27 2.31
CA GLU A 127 -10.42 19.39 1.90
C GLU A 127 -9.89 18.23 1.03
N PRO A 128 -10.28 16.97 1.35
CA PRO A 128 -9.74 15.82 0.66
C PRO A 128 -10.36 15.69 -0.74
N TRP A 129 -9.54 15.23 -1.68
CA TRP A 129 -10.00 14.79 -2.98
C TRP A 129 -10.43 13.34 -2.93
N GLN A 130 -11.43 12.99 -3.74
CA GLN A 130 -11.84 11.61 -3.94
C GLN A 130 -11.49 11.14 -5.34
N GLY A 131 -11.14 9.86 -5.47
CA GLY A 131 -11.00 9.22 -6.78
C GLY A 131 -10.74 7.72 -6.69
N PRO A 132 -10.48 7.07 -7.82
CA PRO A 132 -10.29 5.62 -7.86
C PRO A 132 -8.96 5.19 -7.23
N ALA A 133 -8.97 3.97 -6.69
CA ALA A 133 -7.79 3.27 -6.22
C ALA A 133 -7.75 1.83 -6.76
N PHE A 134 -6.54 1.35 -7.02
CA PHE A 134 -6.24 -0.05 -7.21
C PHE A 134 -5.24 -0.49 -6.15
N THR A 135 -5.49 -1.65 -5.56
CA THR A 135 -4.55 -2.23 -4.59
C THR A 135 -4.34 -3.71 -4.84
N GLU A 136 -3.18 -4.22 -4.42
CA GLU A 136 -2.89 -5.64 -4.43
C GLU A 136 -2.22 -6.02 -3.11
N ILE A 137 -2.69 -7.11 -2.50
CA ILE A 137 -2.03 -7.77 -1.38
C ILE A 137 -1.61 -9.15 -1.84
N MET A 138 -0.31 -9.41 -1.77
CA MET A 138 0.26 -10.69 -2.16
C MET A 138 1.14 -11.24 -1.05
N SER A 139 0.95 -12.51 -0.73
CA SER A 139 1.78 -13.26 0.19
C SER A 139 2.18 -14.59 -0.46
N PHE A 140 3.46 -14.94 -0.31
CA PHE A 140 3.96 -16.23 -0.76
C PHE A 140 4.03 -17.19 0.44
N PRO A 141 3.69 -18.47 0.25
CA PRO A 141 3.96 -19.50 1.25
C PRO A 141 5.47 -19.66 1.45
N LYS A 142 5.90 -19.95 2.68
CA LYS A 142 7.32 -20.26 2.98
C LYS A 142 7.79 -21.57 2.36
N THR A 143 6.87 -22.52 2.25
CA THR A 143 7.08 -23.84 1.64
C THR A 143 5.92 -24.10 0.70
N SER A 144 6.22 -24.43 -0.56
CA SER A 144 5.20 -24.71 -1.56
C SER A 144 5.65 -25.85 -2.46
N MET A 145 4.69 -26.64 -2.92
CA MET A 145 4.92 -27.60 -4.01
C MET A 145 4.89 -26.93 -5.39
N LEU A 146 4.36 -25.70 -5.47
CA LEU A 146 4.22 -24.91 -6.71
C LEU A 146 5.38 -23.94 -6.94
N PHE A 147 6.08 -23.54 -5.88
CA PHE A 147 7.19 -22.60 -5.95
C PHE A 147 8.47 -23.26 -5.43
N SER A 148 9.59 -23.03 -6.11
CA SER A 148 10.91 -23.39 -5.60
C SER A 148 11.11 -22.74 -4.22
N SER A 149 11.80 -23.45 -3.30
CA SER A 149 12.19 -22.84 -2.02
C SER A 149 12.95 -21.55 -2.30
N ASN A 150 12.41 -20.45 -1.80
CA ASN A 150 12.95 -19.10 -1.94
C ASN A 150 13.46 -18.55 -0.60
N SER A 151 13.57 -19.40 0.42
CA SER A 151 14.15 -19.08 1.72
C SER A 151 15.53 -19.73 1.85
N ILE A 152 16.50 -18.98 2.37
CA ILE A 152 17.77 -19.54 2.84
C ILE A 152 17.51 -20.06 4.27
N GLU A 153 17.93 -21.29 4.55
CA GLU A 153 17.86 -21.89 5.91
C GLU A 153 18.67 -21.09 6.93
#